data_AF-A0A3B8U8L3-F1
#
_entry.id   AF-A0A3B8U8L3-F1
#
_cell.length_a   1.000
_cell.length_b   1.000
_cell.length_c   1.000
_cell.angle_alpha   90.00
_cell.angle_beta   90.00
_cell.angle_gamma   90.00
#
_symmetry.space_group_name_H-M   'P 1'
#
loop_
_entity.id
_entity.type
_entity.pdbx_description
1 polymer ?
#
loop_
_entity_poly.entity_id
_entity_poly.type
_entity_poly.pdbx_seq_one_letter_code
_entity_poly.pdbx_strand_id
1 'polypeptide(L)'
;MKRQNPLQKATRRIETEGRKHCLCIYSATAMALWQHWGKKQEAINRLFDLSHDVWKECATDHDHSMIQMCETETGIEIQNGDGKSWRDVWFLNGFNPGMMTEAQWLYMRQQQLKWIRPQIMACMLIALHRKYGFGFERCGRIYQQIQEIEAEYRANPERLRKACYEMTGIDTAKTVTTDGRETA
;
A
#
# COMPACT_ATOMS: atom_id res chain seq x y z
N MET A 1 6.53 -33.91 -10.70
CA MET A 1 6.32 -32.50 -10.27
C MET A 1 6.96 -31.57 -11.28
N LYS A 2 6.20 -30.76 -12.02
CA LYS A 2 6.79 -29.69 -12.84
C LYS A 2 7.44 -28.67 -11.90
N ARG A 3 8.75 -28.43 -12.04
CA ARG A 3 9.46 -27.37 -11.30
C ARG A 3 8.77 -26.05 -11.62
N GLN A 4 8.32 -25.34 -10.59
CA GLN A 4 7.66 -24.06 -10.74
C GLN A 4 8.67 -23.02 -11.25
N ASN A 5 8.29 -22.23 -12.26
CA ASN A 5 9.16 -21.22 -12.84
C ASN A 5 9.57 -20.19 -11.75
N PRO A 6 10.88 -19.88 -11.59
CA PRO A 6 11.36 -18.91 -10.60
C PRO A 6 10.64 -17.56 -10.63
N LEU A 7 10.33 -17.05 -11.82
CA LEU A 7 9.58 -15.81 -12.00
C LEU A 7 8.15 -15.92 -11.46
N GLN A 8 7.46 -17.03 -11.76
CA GLN A 8 6.12 -17.27 -11.23
C GLN A 8 6.12 -17.32 -9.70
N LYS A 9 7.16 -17.92 -9.10
CA LYS A 9 7.33 -17.94 -7.64
C LYS A 9 7.57 -16.53 -7.07
N ALA A 10 8.40 -15.73 -7.74
CA ALA A 10 8.68 -14.35 -7.33
C ALA A 10 7.43 -13.46 -7.42
N THR A 11 6.65 -13.57 -8.50
CA THR A 11 5.39 -12.83 -8.68
C THR A 11 4.38 -13.20 -7.60
N ARG A 12 4.13 -14.49 -7.35
CA ARG A 12 3.23 -14.94 -6.27
C ARG A 12 3.65 -14.43 -4.89
N ARG A 13 4.96 -14.31 -4.65
CA ARG A 13 5.49 -13.76 -3.42
C ARG A 13 5.12 -12.28 -3.27
N ILE A 14 5.26 -11.48 -4.34
CA ILE A 14 4.82 -10.07 -4.34
C ILE A 14 3.33 -9.97 -4.06
N GLU A 15 2.49 -10.75 -4.74
CA GLU A 15 1.04 -10.74 -4.53
C GLU A 15 0.68 -11.10 -3.08
N THR A 16 1.33 -12.13 -2.53
CA THR A 16 1.11 -12.58 -1.15
C THR A 16 1.51 -11.52 -0.13
N GLU A 17 2.68 -10.92 -0.29
CA GLU A 17 3.15 -9.86 0.61
C GLU A 17 2.34 -8.57 0.45
N GLY A 18 1.95 -8.21 -0.78
CA GLY A 18 1.05 -7.09 -1.03
C GLY A 18 -0.29 -7.25 -0.36
N ARG A 19 -0.91 -8.44 -0.44
CA ARG A 19 -2.14 -8.72 0.28
C ARG A 19 -1.99 -8.56 1.80
N LYS A 20 -0.88 -9.06 2.38
CA LYS A 20 -0.61 -8.91 3.82
C LYS A 20 -0.45 -7.44 4.20
N HIS A 21 0.32 -6.67 3.44
CA HIS A 21 0.53 -5.26 3.71
C HIS A 21 -0.75 -4.44 3.54
N CYS A 22 -1.58 -4.72 2.54
CA CYS A 22 -2.90 -4.09 2.40
C CYS A 22 -3.77 -4.37 3.63
N LEU A 23 -3.84 -5.62 4.08
CA LEU A 23 -4.60 -5.97 5.28
C LEU A 23 -4.12 -5.21 6.51
N CYS A 24 -2.81 -5.14 6.74
CA CYS A 24 -2.26 -4.39 7.88
C CYS A 24 -2.56 -2.89 7.78
N ILE A 25 -2.22 -2.26 6.65
CA ILE A 25 -2.39 -0.81 6.46
C ILE A 25 -3.86 -0.43 6.51
N TYR A 26 -4.75 -1.15 5.82
CA TYR A 26 -6.17 -0.82 5.79
C TYR A 26 -6.78 -1.00 7.17
N SER A 27 -6.45 -2.07 7.89
CA SER A 27 -6.96 -2.30 9.25
C SER A 27 -6.48 -1.22 10.22
N ALA A 28 -5.19 -0.91 10.19
CA ALA A 28 -4.63 0.14 11.03
C ALA A 28 -5.17 1.54 10.67
N THR A 29 -5.38 1.82 9.38
CA THR A 29 -5.98 3.08 8.92
C THR A 29 -7.43 3.21 9.38
N ALA A 30 -8.23 2.15 9.26
CA ALA A 30 -9.60 2.14 9.76
C ALA A 30 -9.65 2.42 11.27
N MET A 31 -8.81 1.74 12.04
CA MET A 31 -8.70 1.95 13.49
C MET A 31 -8.27 3.38 13.82
N ALA A 32 -7.22 3.91 13.17
CA ALA A 32 -6.76 5.28 13.39
C ALA A 32 -7.85 6.32 13.09
N LEU A 33 -8.52 6.19 11.94
CA LEU A 33 -9.59 7.10 11.52
C LEU A 33 -10.81 7.03 12.45
N TRP A 34 -11.12 5.84 12.95
CA TRP A 34 -12.20 5.64 13.91
C TRP A 34 -11.87 6.28 15.26
N GLN A 35 -10.70 5.96 15.82
CA GLN A 35 -10.28 6.38 17.15
C GLN A 35 -9.97 7.88 17.25
N HIS A 36 -9.25 8.43 16.27
CA HIS A 36 -8.67 9.76 16.39
C HIS A 36 -9.37 10.82 15.52
N TRP A 37 -10.11 10.40 14.51
CA TRP A 37 -10.71 11.31 13.51
C TRP A 37 -12.23 11.20 13.43
N GLY A 38 -12.84 10.34 14.25
CA GLY A 38 -14.29 10.16 14.35
C GLY A 38 -14.96 9.69 13.05
N LYS A 39 -14.20 9.16 12.09
CA LYS A 39 -14.75 8.70 10.81
C LYS A 39 -15.57 7.44 11.02
N LYS A 40 -16.69 7.37 10.30
CA LYS A 40 -17.60 6.22 10.34
C LYS A 40 -17.28 5.25 9.21
N GLN A 41 -17.82 4.04 9.34
CA GLN A 41 -17.56 2.92 8.44
C GLN A 41 -17.68 3.26 6.95
N GLU A 42 -18.76 3.95 6.55
CA GLU A 42 -18.99 4.34 5.15
C GLU A 42 -17.87 5.24 4.60
N ALA A 43 -17.44 6.23 5.38
CA ALA A 43 -16.36 7.13 5.00
C ALA A 43 -15.00 6.40 4.87
N ILE A 44 -14.77 5.40 5.72
CA ILE A 44 -13.55 4.60 5.69
C ILE A 44 -13.56 3.65 4.49
N ASN A 45 -14.67 2.95 4.22
CA ASN A 45 -14.78 2.09 3.03
C ASN A 45 -14.58 2.90 1.74
N ARG A 46 -15.22 4.08 1.64
CA ARG A 46 -15.04 4.97 0.49
C ARG A 46 -13.59 5.45 0.33
N LEU A 47 -12.85 5.58 1.43
CA LEU A 47 -11.42 5.90 1.36
C LEU A 47 -10.62 4.75 0.73
N PHE A 48 -10.97 3.50 1.05
CA PHE A 48 -10.31 2.32 0.47
C PHE A 48 -10.58 2.16 -1.02
N ASP A 49 -11.79 2.50 -1.47
CA ASP A 49 -12.11 2.54 -2.90
C ASP A 49 -11.24 3.60 -3.60
N LEU A 50 -11.13 4.80 -3.01
CA LEU A 50 -10.34 5.88 -3.58
C LEU A 50 -8.83 5.60 -3.58
N SER A 51 -8.31 4.93 -2.55
CA SER A 51 -6.89 4.53 -2.57
C SER A 51 -6.61 3.49 -3.65
N HIS A 52 -7.60 2.66 -3.99
CA HIS A 52 -7.49 1.76 -5.12
C HIS A 52 -7.57 2.49 -6.47
N ASP A 53 -8.41 3.52 -6.59
CA ASP A 53 -8.45 4.39 -7.78
C ASP A 53 -7.10 5.08 -8.01
N VAL A 54 -6.46 5.58 -6.95
CA VAL A 54 -5.09 6.15 -7.01
C VAL A 54 -4.08 5.11 -7.49
N TRP A 55 -4.18 3.86 -7.04
CA TRP A 55 -3.33 2.78 -7.52
C TRP A 55 -3.51 2.55 -9.02
N LYS A 56 -4.77 2.51 -9.50
CA LYS A 56 -5.10 2.35 -10.92
C LYS A 56 -4.57 3.50 -11.78
N GLU A 57 -4.73 4.75 -11.32
CA GLU A 57 -4.18 5.95 -11.96
C GLU A 57 -2.66 5.83 -12.12
N CYS A 58 -1.93 5.55 -11.04
CA CYS A 58 -0.48 5.39 -11.08
C CYS A 58 -0.01 4.20 -11.93
N ALA A 59 -0.84 3.16 -12.09
CA ALA A 59 -0.49 2.04 -12.97
C ALA A 59 -0.54 2.42 -14.46
N THR A 60 -1.28 3.47 -14.82
CA THR A 60 -1.41 3.97 -16.19
C THR A 60 -0.41 5.07 -16.55
N ASP A 61 0.17 5.74 -15.55
CA ASP A 61 1.24 6.73 -15.74
C ASP A 61 2.61 6.06 -15.54
N HIS A 62 3.46 6.08 -16.58
CA HIS A 62 4.80 5.48 -16.53
C HIS A 62 5.90 6.47 -16.15
N ASP A 63 5.57 7.76 -16.03
CA ASP A 63 6.53 8.83 -15.79
C ASP A 63 6.68 9.15 -14.30
N HIS A 64 5.69 8.76 -13.47
CA HIS A 64 5.69 9.05 -12.03
C HIS A 64 5.51 7.79 -11.18
N SER A 65 6.33 7.68 -10.13
CA SER A 65 6.07 6.68 -9.10
C SER A 65 4.97 7.15 -8.14
N MET A 66 4.18 6.21 -7.63
CA MET A 66 3.16 6.45 -6.59
C MET A 66 3.70 7.21 -5.36
N ILE A 67 4.97 6.96 -5.02
CA ILE A 67 5.62 7.58 -3.86
C ILE A 67 6.01 9.02 -4.16
N GLN A 68 6.51 9.29 -5.37
CA GLN A 68 6.75 10.64 -5.87
C GLN A 68 5.46 11.46 -5.93
N MET A 69 4.37 10.86 -6.40
CA MET A 69 3.05 11.50 -6.43
C MET A 69 2.59 11.88 -5.01
N CYS A 70 2.75 10.96 -4.06
CA CYS A 70 2.40 11.22 -2.65
C CYS A 70 3.23 12.37 -2.07
N GLU A 71 4.54 12.39 -2.28
CA GLU A 71 5.39 13.47 -1.79
C GLU A 71 4.98 14.81 -2.42
N THR A 72 4.70 14.83 -3.72
CA THR A 72 4.29 16.04 -4.45
C THR A 72 2.97 16.61 -3.94
N GLU A 73 1.97 15.75 -3.70
CA GLU A 73 0.64 16.20 -3.27
C GLU A 73 0.55 16.51 -1.77
N THR A 74 1.24 15.72 -0.94
CA THR A 74 1.06 15.76 0.52
C THR A 74 2.24 16.37 1.27
N GLY A 75 3.41 16.47 0.61
CA GLY A 75 4.68 16.82 1.25
C GLY A 75 5.29 15.69 2.09
N ILE A 76 4.66 14.53 2.17
CA ILE A 76 5.16 13.40 2.98
C ILE A 76 6.11 12.54 2.15
N GLU A 77 7.37 12.51 2.57
CA GLU A 77 8.34 11.54 2.07
C GLU A 77 8.14 10.19 2.77
N ILE A 78 7.91 9.13 1.98
CA ILE A 78 7.82 7.77 2.49
C ILE A 78 9.07 7.00 2.11
N GLN A 79 9.81 6.56 3.13
CA GLN A 79 10.98 5.70 2.97
C GLN A 79 10.59 4.21 3.01
N ASN A 80 11.44 3.37 2.43
CA ASN A 80 11.29 1.92 2.59
C ASN A 80 11.81 1.43 3.96
N GLY A 81 11.66 0.13 4.24
CA GLY A 81 12.11 -0.46 5.51
C GLY A 81 13.62 -0.38 5.79
N ASP A 82 14.43 -0.07 4.78
CA ASP A 82 15.87 0.14 4.89
C ASP A 82 16.24 1.64 5.05
N GLY A 83 15.24 2.54 5.15
CA GLY A 83 15.45 3.99 5.23
C GLY A 83 15.84 4.66 3.90
N LYS A 84 15.62 4.00 2.75
CA LYS A 84 15.95 4.54 1.43
C LYS A 84 14.80 5.40 0.87
N SER A 85 15.17 6.48 0.17
CA SER A 85 14.23 7.34 -0.55
C SER A 85 13.91 6.77 -1.94
N TRP A 86 12.75 7.11 -2.48
CA TRP A 86 12.37 6.71 -3.85
C TRP A 86 13.26 7.38 -4.89
N ARG A 87 13.85 8.54 -4.55
CA ARG A 87 14.81 9.28 -5.37
C ARG A 87 16.08 8.48 -5.64
N ASP A 88 16.42 7.56 -4.75
CA ASP A 88 17.58 6.68 -4.86
C ASP A 88 17.30 5.42 -5.71
N VAL A 89 16.09 5.29 -6.27
CA VAL A 89 15.61 4.05 -6.89
C VAL A 89 15.15 4.23 -8.33
N TRP A 90 16.03 3.82 -9.25
CA TRP A 90 15.83 3.95 -10.68
C TRP A 90 14.61 3.17 -11.23
N PHE A 91 14.32 1.97 -10.72
CA PHE A 91 13.24 1.12 -11.28
C PHE A 91 11.80 1.60 -10.95
N LEU A 92 11.64 2.54 -10.02
CA LEU A 92 10.34 3.12 -9.69
C LEU A 92 9.96 4.29 -10.62
N ASN A 93 10.93 4.87 -11.33
CA ASN A 93 10.81 6.17 -12.00
C ASN A 93 11.04 6.09 -13.53
N GLY A 94 10.79 4.93 -14.13
CA GLY A 94 10.97 4.71 -15.57
C GLY A 94 11.63 3.37 -15.86
N PHE A 95 10.87 2.44 -16.44
CA PHE A 95 11.36 1.10 -16.74
C PHE A 95 10.84 0.61 -18.09
N ASN A 96 11.74 0.12 -18.96
CA ASN A 96 11.37 -0.55 -20.22
C ASN A 96 11.44 -2.09 -20.05
N PRO A 97 10.30 -2.80 -19.99
CA PRO A 97 10.25 -4.24 -19.73
C PRO A 97 10.86 -5.12 -20.82
N GLY A 98 11.04 -4.61 -22.03
CA GLY A 98 11.40 -5.40 -23.21
C GLY A 98 12.86 -5.90 -23.25
N MET A 99 13.74 -5.40 -22.37
CA MET A 99 15.20 -5.59 -22.48
C MET A 99 15.83 -6.39 -21.34
N MET A 100 15.05 -6.96 -20.41
CA MET A 100 15.61 -7.64 -19.24
C MET A 100 15.74 -9.15 -19.39
N THR A 101 16.89 -9.65 -18.94
CA THR A 101 17.11 -11.08 -18.68
C THR A 101 16.25 -11.57 -17.50
N GLU A 102 16.04 -12.88 -17.41
CA GLU A 102 15.31 -13.51 -16.29
C GLU A 102 15.94 -13.19 -14.92
N ALA A 103 17.27 -13.14 -14.83
CA ALA A 103 17.98 -12.79 -13.60
C ALA A 103 17.71 -11.33 -13.17
N GLN A 104 17.69 -10.40 -14.12
CA GLN A 104 17.34 -9.00 -13.86
C GLN A 104 15.87 -8.87 -13.42
N TRP A 105 14.96 -9.63 -14.03
CA TRP A 105 13.57 -9.71 -13.60
C TRP A 105 13.43 -10.21 -12.15
N LEU A 106 14.13 -11.28 -11.80
CA LEU A 106 14.11 -11.81 -10.44
C LEU A 106 14.65 -10.81 -9.42
N TYR A 107 15.76 -10.14 -9.75
CA TYR A 107 16.32 -9.08 -8.92
C TYR A 107 15.34 -7.93 -8.72
N MET A 108 14.70 -7.45 -9.78
CA MET A 108 13.68 -6.40 -9.71
C MET A 108 12.52 -6.80 -8.81
N ARG A 109 12.00 -8.02 -8.94
CA ARG A 109 10.91 -8.51 -8.10
C ARG A 109 11.31 -8.56 -6.62
N GLN A 110 12.57 -8.87 -6.31
CA GLN A 110 13.07 -8.80 -4.94
C GLN A 110 13.16 -7.37 -4.42
N GLN A 111 13.59 -6.41 -5.25
CA GLN A 111 13.60 -5.01 -4.85
C GLN A 111 12.18 -4.47 -4.63
N GLN A 112 11.23 -4.82 -5.51
CA GLN A 112 9.83 -4.41 -5.38
C GLN A 112 9.23 -4.79 -4.03
N LEU A 113 9.56 -5.96 -3.46
CA LEU A 113 9.07 -6.38 -2.13
C LEU A 113 9.32 -5.32 -1.03
N LYS A 114 10.42 -4.57 -1.13
CA LYS A 114 10.75 -3.52 -0.15
C LYS A 114 9.85 -2.28 -0.26
N TRP A 115 9.21 -2.10 -1.41
CA TRP A 115 8.47 -0.90 -1.78
C TRP A 115 6.95 -1.09 -1.77
N ILE A 116 6.46 -2.32 -1.68
CA ILE A 116 5.02 -2.59 -1.64
C ILE A 116 4.33 -1.83 -0.51
N ARG A 117 4.85 -1.93 0.73
CA ARG A 117 4.26 -1.25 1.89
C ARG A 117 4.28 0.29 1.70
N PRO A 118 5.41 0.93 1.34
CA PRO A 118 5.44 2.35 0.97
C PRO A 118 4.41 2.76 -0.09
N GLN A 119 4.26 1.98 -1.16
CA GLN A 119 3.31 2.26 -2.24
C GLN A 119 1.86 2.22 -1.77
N ILE A 120 1.48 1.21 -0.98
CA ILE A 120 0.13 1.12 -0.42
C ILE A 120 -0.14 2.31 0.52
N MET A 121 0.85 2.69 1.33
CA MET A 121 0.72 3.87 2.19
C MET A 121 0.56 5.16 1.39
N ALA A 122 1.35 5.33 0.32
CA ALA A 122 1.26 6.48 -0.57
C ALA A 122 -0.16 6.62 -1.14
N CYS A 123 -0.77 5.53 -1.60
CA CYS A 123 -2.17 5.53 -2.06
C CYS A 123 -3.14 6.04 -1.00
N MET A 124 -2.97 5.55 0.24
CA MET A 124 -3.84 5.93 1.34
C MET A 124 -3.72 7.41 1.68
N LEU A 125 -2.50 7.95 1.72
CA LEU A 125 -2.25 9.36 2.02
C LEU A 125 -2.76 10.28 0.90
N ILE A 126 -2.54 9.91 -0.36
CA ILE A 126 -3.10 10.64 -1.51
C ILE A 126 -4.63 10.64 -1.44
N ALA A 127 -5.26 9.49 -1.18
CA ALA A 127 -6.72 9.39 -1.07
C ALA A 127 -7.26 10.25 0.10
N LEU A 128 -6.57 10.27 1.24
CA LEU A 128 -6.92 11.13 2.38
C LEU A 128 -6.79 12.62 2.04
N HIS A 129 -5.71 12.99 1.37
CA HIS A 129 -5.46 14.35 0.90
C HIS A 129 -6.57 14.82 -0.04
N ARG A 130 -6.78 14.09 -1.14
CA ARG A 130 -7.74 14.44 -2.19
C ARG A 130 -9.20 14.42 -1.70
N LYS A 131 -9.58 13.45 -0.85
CA LYS A 131 -10.98 13.31 -0.40
C LYS A 131 -11.35 14.18 0.80
N TYR A 132 -10.46 14.26 1.78
CA TYR A 132 -10.76 14.87 3.07
C TYR A 132 -9.93 16.13 3.36
N GLY A 133 -9.12 16.58 2.41
CA GLY A 133 -8.30 17.79 2.54
C GLY A 133 -7.24 17.65 3.63
N PHE A 134 -6.68 16.46 3.83
CA PHE A 134 -5.58 16.27 4.78
C PHE A 134 -4.33 16.94 4.20
N GLY A 135 -3.92 18.07 4.79
CA GLY A 135 -2.63 18.69 4.50
C GLY A 135 -1.47 17.96 5.19
N PHE A 136 -0.25 18.43 4.94
CA PHE A 136 1.01 17.85 5.44
C PHE A 136 0.94 17.38 6.90
N GLU A 137 0.57 18.25 7.84
CA GLU A 137 0.52 17.90 9.27
C GLU A 137 -0.47 16.77 9.59
N ARG A 138 -1.64 16.76 8.92
CA ARG A 138 -2.68 15.75 9.14
C ARG A 138 -2.26 14.42 8.53
N CYS A 139 -1.68 14.44 7.33
CA CYS A 139 -1.09 13.24 6.70
C CYS A 139 0.06 12.67 7.54
N GLY A 140 0.95 13.52 8.07
CA GLY A 140 2.02 13.09 8.97
C GLY A 140 1.49 12.46 10.25
N ARG A 141 0.48 13.07 10.88
CA ARG A 141 -0.12 12.55 12.10
C ARG A 141 -0.81 11.21 11.90
N ILE A 142 -1.63 11.07 10.86
CA ILE A 142 -2.29 9.77 10.60
C ILE A 142 -1.29 8.71 10.17
N TYR A 143 -0.25 9.07 9.41
CA TYR A 143 0.81 8.16 9.04
C TYR A 143 1.51 7.59 10.30
N GLN A 144 1.84 8.45 11.27
CA GLN A 144 2.40 8.02 12.54
C GLN A 144 1.43 7.13 13.33
N GLN A 145 0.15 7.51 13.43
CA GLN A 145 -0.86 6.69 14.13
C GLN A 145 -1.01 5.30 13.53
N ILE A 146 -0.97 5.19 12.19
CA ILE A 146 -1.00 3.88 11.52
C ILE A 146 0.22 3.04 11.90
N GLN A 147 1.42 3.65 11.92
CA GLN A 147 2.64 2.94 12.32
C GLN A 147 2.59 2.47 13.78
N GLU A 148 2.07 3.30 14.69
CA GLU A 148 1.90 2.96 16.11
C GLU A 148 0.94 1.77 16.29
N ILE A 149 -0.21 1.80 15.61
CA ILE A 149 -1.17 0.68 15.62
C ILE A 149 -0.54 -0.57 15.01
N GLU A 150 0.14 -0.47 13.86
CA GLU A 150 0.83 -1.64 13.30
C GLU A 150 1.86 -2.21 14.28
N ALA A 151 2.63 -1.36 14.98
CA ALA A 151 3.63 -1.78 15.96
C ALA A 151 3.00 -2.47 17.18
N GLU A 152 1.89 -1.95 17.72
CA GLU A 152 1.15 -2.54 18.84
C GLU A 152 0.75 -4.00 18.55
N TYR A 153 0.31 -4.26 17.32
CA TYR A 153 -0.10 -5.59 16.87
C TYR A 153 1.03 -6.38 16.21
N ARG A 154 2.27 -5.89 16.26
CA ARG A 154 3.48 -6.49 15.65
C ARG A 154 3.31 -6.78 14.16
N ALA A 155 2.59 -5.90 13.45
CA ALA A 155 2.20 -6.02 12.05
C ALA A 155 1.58 -7.38 11.69
N ASN A 156 0.87 -8.02 12.63
CA ASN A 156 0.20 -9.29 12.39
C ASN A 156 -1.15 -9.06 11.69
N PRO A 157 -1.33 -9.50 10.43
CA PRO A 157 -2.53 -9.19 9.65
C PRO A 157 -3.82 -9.73 10.27
N GLU A 158 -3.79 -10.94 10.84
CA GLU A 158 -4.98 -11.56 11.42
C GLU A 158 -5.41 -10.87 12.71
N ARG A 159 -4.44 -10.52 13.57
CA ARG A 159 -4.74 -9.80 14.81
C ARG A 159 -5.27 -8.39 14.53
N LEU A 160 -4.65 -7.66 13.60
CA LEU A 160 -5.10 -6.34 13.16
C LEU A 160 -6.49 -6.39 12.55
N ARG A 161 -6.73 -7.33 11.63
CA ARG A 161 -8.05 -7.49 10.99
C ARG A 161 -9.14 -7.77 12.01
N LYS A 162 -8.88 -8.68 12.95
CA LYS A 162 -9.85 -9.01 14.00
C LYS A 162 -10.17 -7.79 14.86
N ALA A 163 -9.14 -7.09 15.35
CA ALA A 163 -9.33 -5.89 16.17
C ALA A 163 -10.04 -4.76 15.41
N CYS A 164 -9.68 -4.55 14.15
CA CYS A 164 -10.36 -3.59 13.26
C CYS A 164 -11.84 -3.92 13.10
N TYR A 165 -12.19 -5.18 12.84
CA TYR A 165 -13.59 -5.59 12.69
C TYR A 165 -14.38 -5.39 14.00
N GLU A 166 -13.83 -5.80 15.13
CA GLU A 166 -14.47 -5.63 16.45
C GLU A 166 -14.70 -4.15 16.80
N MET A 167 -13.78 -3.26 16.37
CA MET A 167 -13.86 -1.83 16.66
C MET A 167 -14.75 -1.04 15.69
N THR A 168 -14.66 -1.35 14.40
CA THR A 168 -15.22 -0.50 13.32
C THR A 168 -16.33 -1.18 12.52
N GLY A 169 -16.49 -2.50 12.66
CA GLY A 169 -17.39 -3.32 11.83
C GLY A 169 -16.88 -3.56 10.41
N ILE A 170 -15.66 -3.13 10.07
CA ILE A 170 -15.09 -3.25 8.72
C ILE A 170 -14.35 -4.56 8.54
N ASP A 171 -14.71 -5.31 7.50
CA ASP A 171 -13.98 -6.50 7.05
C ASP A 171 -13.00 -6.13 5.93
N THR A 172 -11.76 -5.87 6.31
CA THR A 172 -10.68 -5.53 5.37
C THR A 172 -10.33 -6.68 4.43
N ALA A 173 -10.64 -7.93 4.76
CA ALA A 173 -10.40 -9.04 3.85
C ALA A 173 -11.30 -8.97 2.61
N LYS A 174 -12.57 -8.58 2.76
CA LYS A 174 -13.48 -8.39 1.63
C LYS A 174 -12.95 -7.29 0.70
N THR A 175 -12.60 -6.15 1.28
CA THR A 175 -12.06 -4.97 0.59
C THR A 175 -10.82 -5.31 -0.26
N VAL A 176 -9.92 -6.14 0.27
CA VAL A 176 -8.70 -6.56 -0.45
C VAL A 176 -8.96 -7.65 -1.49
N THR A 177 -10.06 -8.41 -1.38
CA THR A 177 -10.37 -9.53 -2.29
C THR A 177 -11.24 -9.17 -3.49
N THR A 178 -12.00 -8.07 -3.44
CA THR A 178 -12.97 -7.73 -4.50
C THR A 178 -12.31 -7.56 -5.87
N ASP A 179 -11.07 -7.07 -5.95
CA ASP A 179 -10.34 -6.89 -7.22
C ASP A 179 -9.54 -8.12 -7.68
N GLY A 180 -9.43 -9.18 -6.88
CA GLY A 180 -8.70 -10.40 -7.28
C GLY A 180 -9.48 -11.31 -8.23
N ARG A 181 -10.75 -10.99 -8.52
CA ARG A 181 -11.64 -11.76 -9.39
C ARG A 181 -11.99 -11.08 -10.71
N GLU A 182 -11.62 -9.82 -10.91
CA GLU A 182 -11.92 -9.08 -12.16
C GLU A 182 -10.77 -9.07 -13.16
N THR A 183 -9.60 -9.63 -12.82
CA THR A 183 -8.45 -9.76 -13.73
C THR A 183 -7.92 -11.18 -13.85
N ALA A 184 -8.83 -12.15 -14.07
CA ALA A 184 -8.48 -13.49 -14.55
C ALA A 184 -9.17 -13.77 -15.88
#